data_AF-A0A522N8F6-F1
#
_entry.id   AF-A0A522N8F6-F1
#
_cell.length_a   1.000
_cell.length_b   1.000
_cell.length_c   1.000
_cell.angle_alpha   90.00
_cell.angle_beta   90.00
_cell.angle_gamma   90.00
#
_symmetry.space_group_name_H-M   'P 1'
#
loop_
_entity.id
_entity.type
_entity.pdbx_description
1 polymer ?
#
loop_
_entity_poly.entity_id
_entity_poly.type
_entity_poly.pdbx_seq_one_letter_code
_entity_poly.pdbx_strand_id
1 'polypeptide(L)'
;METLLGFVRIAFIVAVAGAIAFIGDRVGHQVGRRRLSLFGLRPKHTSTIVAVGFGMLIALGVTLAILAASHYARTAFFRLGELNAQVASLQKQVQEREQELARTQNENLIQGNQQPITPTYAVVNSDQPLAHIQEEVKSIFTNAVKEADRVWVPMGLKPYDKPLDDAEHDHKFSEAASFISKSCTPAAGIVFPVAARNLFRGDKIAISLNIACNRRLFTQGQEIASINVPGGSVPNIGYLLALTQQAATDRGMPAYTSEPFGNPTNLQAVQHALARAHGKYRLVVRAGANVRAVGPLIVVFELVSAT
;
A
#
# COMPACT_ATOMS: atom_id res chain seq x y z
N MET A 1 33.59 -12.81 12.32
CA MET A 1 34.59 -13.78 11.80
C MET A 1 34.80 -13.65 10.29
N GLU A 2 33.79 -13.29 9.50
CA GLU A 2 33.93 -13.17 8.04
C GLU A 2 34.92 -12.08 7.56
N THR A 3 34.98 -10.95 8.26
CA THR A 3 35.95 -9.87 7.95
C THR A 3 37.39 -10.33 8.17
N LEU A 4 37.65 -11.10 9.22
CA LEU A 4 38.96 -11.66 9.53
C LEU A 4 39.42 -12.66 8.45
N LEU A 5 38.51 -13.53 7.99
CA LEU A 5 38.76 -14.45 6.87
C LEU A 5 39.03 -13.70 5.56
N GLY A 6 38.37 -12.56 5.33
CA GLY A 6 38.65 -11.66 4.20
C GLY A 6 40.09 -11.13 4.21
N PHE A 7 40.56 -10.62 5.35
CA PHE A 7 41.93 -10.13 5.48
C PHE A 7 42.97 -11.24 5.32
N VAL A 8 42.73 -12.43 5.85
CA VAL A 8 43.62 -13.60 5.66
C VAL A 8 43.73 -13.99 4.18
N ARG A 9 42.63 -13.95 3.43
CA ARG A 9 42.62 -14.23 1.98
C ARG A 9 43.39 -13.16 1.21
N ILE A 10 43.20 -11.89 1.53
CA ILE A 10 43.95 -10.80 0.89
C ILE A 10 45.44 -10.95 1.18
N ALA A 11 45.82 -11.23 2.44
CA ALA A 11 47.20 -11.48 2.82
C ALA A 11 47.81 -12.67 2.06
N PHE A 12 47.04 -13.75 1.88
CA PHE A 12 47.45 -14.90 1.09
C PHE A 12 47.67 -14.55 -0.40
N ILE A 13 46.76 -13.79 -1.02
CA ILE A 13 46.90 -13.35 -2.42
C ILE A 13 48.15 -12.48 -2.58
N VAL A 14 48.38 -11.55 -1.65
CA VAL A 14 49.58 -10.68 -1.66
C VAL A 14 50.86 -11.51 -1.50
N ALA A 15 50.85 -12.52 -0.61
CA ALA A 15 52.01 -13.41 -0.43
C ALA A 15 52.30 -14.23 -1.70
N VAL A 16 51.27 -14.76 -2.35
CA VAL A 16 51.42 -15.50 -3.62
C VAL A 16 51.91 -14.59 -4.74
N ALA A 17 51.36 -13.38 -4.86
CA ALA A 17 51.81 -12.39 -5.84
C ALA A 17 53.29 -11.99 -5.62
N GLY A 18 53.69 -11.80 -4.36
CA GLY A 18 55.08 -11.53 -3.99
C GLY A 18 56.02 -12.69 -4.32
N ALA A 19 55.61 -13.94 -4.06
CA ALA A 19 56.38 -15.13 -4.40
C ALA A 19 56.57 -15.27 -5.93
N ILE A 20 55.52 -15.01 -6.71
CA ILE A 20 55.56 -15.03 -8.18
C ILE A 20 56.50 -13.93 -8.70
N ALA A 21 56.41 -12.71 -8.15
CA ALA A 21 57.28 -11.59 -8.53
C ALA A 21 58.77 -11.91 -8.25
N PHE A 22 59.06 -12.51 -7.09
CA PHE A 22 60.41 -12.92 -6.71
C PHE A 22 60.98 -14.00 -7.65
N ILE A 23 60.18 -15.02 -7.99
CA ILE A 23 60.59 -16.06 -8.94
C ILE A 23 60.80 -15.45 -10.34
N GLY A 24 59.89 -14.58 -10.79
CA GLY A 24 59.99 -13.90 -12.07
C GLY A 24 61.28 -13.08 -12.22
N ASP A 25 61.61 -12.29 -11.19
CA ASP A 25 62.85 -11.48 -11.18
C ASP A 25 64.10 -12.35 -11.19
N ARG A 26 64.10 -13.47 -10.44
CA ARG A 26 65.24 -14.39 -10.38
C ARG A 26 65.46 -15.15 -11.69
N VAL A 27 64.39 -15.60 -12.34
CA VAL A 27 64.46 -16.24 -13.67
C VAL A 27 64.92 -15.22 -14.71
N GLY A 28 64.37 -14.00 -14.70
CA GLY A 28 64.77 -12.92 -15.60
C GLY A 28 66.25 -12.56 -15.47
N HIS A 29 66.75 -12.39 -14.23
CA HIS A 29 68.15 -12.06 -13.97
C HIS A 29 69.11 -13.19 -14.36
N GLN A 30 68.72 -14.45 -14.16
CA GLN A 30 69.56 -15.61 -14.46
C GLN A 30 69.67 -15.87 -15.97
N VAL A 31 68.60 -15.61 -16.73
CA VAL A 31 68.62 -15.64 -18.20
C VAL A 31 69.48 -14.49 -18.74
N GLY A 32 69.36 -13.29 -18.15
CA GLY A 32 70.17 -12.12 -18.52
C GLY A 32 71.68 -12.33 -18.28
N ARG A 33 72.07 -12.99 -17.19
CA ARG A 33 73.49 -13.20 -16.85
C ARG A 33 74.19 -14.26 -17.70
N ARG A 34 73.47 -15.30 -18.17
CA ARG A 34 74.03 -16.41 -18.93
C ARG A 34 74.25 -16.13 -20.43
N ARG A 35 73.93 -14.91 -20.91
CA ARG A 35 74.04 -14.50 -22.32
C ARG A 35 73.47 -15.57 -23.28
N LEU A 36 72.36 -16.20 -22.89
CA LEU A 36 71.73 -17.25 -23.67
C LEU A 36 71.26 -16.64 -25.00
N SER A 37 71.71 -17.23 -26.10
CA SER A 37 71.21 -16.92 -27.43
C SER A 37 70.08 -17.92 -27.73
N LEU A 38 68.87 -17.39 -27.88
CA LEU A 38 67.72 -18.15 -28.36
C LEU A 38 67.66 -17.89 -29.87
N PHE A 39 67.82 -18.95 -30.67
CA PHE A 39 67.75 -18.89 -32.14
C PHE A 39 68.68 -17.84 -32.81
N GLY A 40 69.92 -17.70 -32.34
CA GLY A 40 70.94 -16.86 -32.99
C GLY A 40 70.80 -15.34 -32.79
N LEU A 41 69.90 -14.90 -31.91
CA LEU A 41 69.66 -13.49 -31.63
C LEU A 41 70.70 -12.89 -30.67
N ARG A 42 70.98 -11.58 -30.84
CA ARG A 42 71.91 -10.82 -29.98
C ARG A 42 71.37 -10.84 -28.52
N PRO A 43 72.19 -11.19 -27.51
CA PRO A 43 71.74 -11.54 -26.14
C PRO A 43 70.82 -10.54 -25.44
N LYS A 44 70.85 -9.25 -25.81
CA LYS A 44 70.00 -8.21 -25.22
C LYS A 44 68.51 -8.39 -25.51
N HIS A 45 68.14 -8.79 -26.73
CA HIS A 45 66.72 -8.92 -27.12
C HIS A 45 66.13 -10.28 -26.73
N THR A 46 66.97 -11.33 -26.70
CA THR A 46 66.57 -12.66 -26.23
C THR A 46 66.06 -12.63 -24.78
N SER A 47 66.74 -11.89 -23.90
CA SER A 47 66.35 -11.80 -22.49
C SER A 47 64.95 -11.17 -22.31
N THR A 48 64.61 -10.17 -23.12
CA THR A 48 63.29 -9.52 -23.05
C THR A 48 62.17 -10.44 -23.54
N ILE A 49 62.40 -11.16 -24.63
CA ILE A 49 61.39 -12.10 -25.18
C ILE A 49 61.11 -13.23 -24.18
N VAL A 50 62.16 -13.78 -23.56
CA VAL A 50 62.00 -14.83 -22.55
C VAL A 50 61.28 -14.29 -21.31
N ALA A 51 61.56 -13.06 -20.87
CA ALA A 51 60.87 -12.45 -19.74
C ALA A 51 59.37 -12.23 -20.01
N VAL A 52 59.01 -11.72 -21.20
CA VAL A 52 57.60 -11.55 -21.59
C VAL A 52 56.88 -12.89 -21.70
N GLY A 53 57.53 -13.90 -22.31
CA GLY A 53 56.97 -15.26 -22.40
C GLY A 53 56.73 -15.88 -21.03
N PHE A 54 57.65 -15.69 -20.08
CA PHE A 54 57.47 -16.16 -18.71
C PHE A 54 56.31 -15.42 -18.00
N GLY A 55 56.17 -14.12 -18.23
CA GLY A 55 55.03 -13.33 -17.75
C GLY A 55 53.68 -13.84 -18.26
N MET A 56 53.60 -14.19 -19.55
CA MET A 56 52.39 -14.79 -20.14
C MET A 56 52.09 -16.17 -19.56
N LEU A 57 53.10 -17.02 -19.37
CA LEU A 57 52.93 -18.35 -18.77
C LEU A 57 52.46 -18.27 -17.32
N ILE A 58 53.00 -17.33 -16.54
CA ILE A 58 52.53 -17.07 -15.17
C ILE A 58 51.06 -16.63 -15.19
N ALA A 59 50.71 -15.65 -16.02
CA ALA A 59 49.34 -15.15 -16.09
C ALA A 59 48.35 -16.28 -16.45
N LEU A 60 48.69 -17.07 -17.46
CA LEU A 60 47.88 -18.21 -17.91
C LEU A 60 47.75 -19.28 -16.82
N GLY A 61 48.85 -19.62 -16.14
CA GLY A 61 48.86 -20.55 -15.01
C GLY A 61 47.99 -20.08 -13.84
N VAL A 62 48.07 -18.79 -13.49
CA VAL A 62 47.25 -18.18 -12.43
C VAL A 62 45.76 -18.21 -12.81
N THR A 63 45.41 -17.81 -14.04
CA THR A 63 44.02 -17.84 -14.51
C THR A 63 43.44 -19.26 -14.50
N LEU A 64 44.21 -20.25 -14.99
CA LEU A 64 43.79 -21.65 -14.96
C LEU A 64 43.66 -22.18 -13.54
N ALA A 65 44.59 -21.85 -12.64
CA ALA A 65 44.52 -22.25 -11.24
C ALA A 65 43.27 -21.71 -10.56
N ILE A 66 42.91 -20.44 -10.80
CA ILE A 66 41.68 -19.82 -10.26
C ILE A 66 40.43 -20.52 -10.80
N LEU A 67 40.39 -20.79 -12.12
CA LEU A 67 39.29 -21.52 -12.74
C LEU A 67 39.18 -22.95 -12.21
N ALA A 68 40.30 -23.66 -12.00
CA ALA A 68 40.32 -25.02 -11.47
C ALA A 68 39.88 -25.06 -10.00
N ALA A 69 40.40 -24.16 -9.17
CA ALA A 69 40.17 -24.16 -7.72
C ALA A 69 38.76 -23.69 -7.33
N SER A 70 38.12 -22.82 -8.12
CA SER A 70 36.85 -22.21 -7.73
C SER A 70 35.73 -22.47 -8.73
N HIS A 71 34.68 -23.17 -8.26
CA HIS A 71 33.43 -23.31 -9.02
C HIS A 71 32.81 -21.94 -9.32
N TYR A 72 32.84 -21.01 -8.34
CA TYR A 72 32.35 -19.64 -8.51
C TYR A 72 33.03 -18.88 -9.64
N ALA A 73 34.35 -19.04 -9.81
CA ALA A 73 35.06 -18.40 -10.92
C ALA A 73 34.58 -18.93 -12.27
N ARG A 74 34.40 -20.26 -12.42
CA ARG A 74 33.87 -20.84 -13.66
C ARG A 74 32.46 -20.33 -13.97
N THR A 75 31.60 -20.25 -12.96
CA THR A 75 30.22 -19.76 -13.11
C THR A 75 30.19 -18.28 -13.49
N ALA A 76 31.05 -17.46 -12.88
CA ALA A 76 31.14 -16.03 -13.20
C ALA A 76 31.69 -15.77 -14.61
N PHE A 77 32.69 -16.53 -15.05
CA PHE A 77 33.28 -16.37 -16.38
C PHE A 77 32.38 -16.86 -17.53
N PHE A 78 31.51 -17.86 -17.30
CA PHE A 78 30.76 -18.52 -18.39
C PHE A 78 29.23 -18.56 -18.24
N ARG A 79 28.64 -18.30 -17.06
CA ARG A 79 27.20 -18.54 -16.79
C ARG A 79 26.40 -17.36 -16.21
N LEU A 80 26.95 -16.14 -16.22
CA LEU A 80 26.23 -14.94 -15.73
C LEU A 80 24.89 -14.70 -16.47
N GLY A 81 24.81 -15.04 -17.76
CA GLY A 81 23.57 -14.92 -18.55
C GLY A 81 22.46 -15.87 -18.08
N GLU A 82 22.79 -17.14 -17.81
CA GLU A 82 21.84 -18.14 -17.29
C GLU A 82 21.34 -17.76 -15.89
N LEU A 83 22.24 -17.27 -15.03
CA LEU A 83 21.90 -16.85 -13.68
C LEU A 83 20.96 -15.64 -13.69
N ASN A 84 21.24 -14.63 -14.52
CA ASN A 84 20.37 -13.45 -14.66
C ASN A 84 18.99 -13.83 -15.23
N ALA A 85 18.94 -14.78 -16.18
CA ALA A 85 17.68 -15.29 -16.71
C ALA A 85 16.85 -16.03 -15.64
N GLN A 86 17.51 -16.80 -14.75
CA GLN A 86 16.84 -17.44 -13.61
C GLN A 86 16.35 -16.41 -12.58
N VAL A 87 17.12 -15.37 -12.29
CA VAL A 87 16.65 -14.29 -11.39
C VAL A 87 15.45 -13.57 -11.99
N ALA A 88 15.49 -13.24 -13.28
CA ALA A 88 14.37 -12.59 -13.96
C ALA A 88 13.11 -13.48 -14.00
N SER A 89 13.27 -14.78 -14.24
CA SER A 89 12.13 -15.72 -14.26
C SER A 89 11.55 -15.93 -12.86
N LEU A 90 12.39 -16.03 -11.82
CA LEU A 90 11.94 -16.11 -10.44
C LEU A 90 11.22 -14.84 -9.98
N GLN A 91 11.74 -13.66 -10.35
CA GLN A 91 11.06 -12.38 -10.07
C GLN A 91 9.69 -12.30 -10.74
N LYS A 92 9.59 -12.75 -12.00
CA LYS A 92 8.32 -12.80 -12.72
C LYS A 92 7.32 -13.74 -12.04
N GLN A 93 7.76 -14.93 -11.62
CA GLN A 93 6.91 -15.88 -10.90
C GLN A 93 6.42 -15.33 -9.56
N VAL A 94 7.28 -14.62 -8.82
CA VAL A 94 6.88 -13.94 -7.57
C VAL A 94 5.81 -12.89 -7.86
N GLN A 95 6.01 -12.05 -8.88
CA GLN A 95 5.05 -11.01 -9.26
C GLN A 95 3.70 -11.58 -9.73
N GLU A 96 3.72 -12.65 -10.52
CA GLU A 96 2.50 -13.36 -10.96
C GLU A 96 1.74 -13.96 -9.77
N ARG A 97 2.45 -14.60 -8.82
CA ARG A 97 1.87 -15.12 -7.59
C ARG A 97 1.28 -14.03 -6.70
N GLU A 98 1.96 -12.90 -6.55
CA GLU A 98 1.45 -11.77 -5.76
C GLU A 98 0.18 -11.18 -6.37
N GLN A 99 0.12 -11.06 -7.71
CA GLN A 99 -1.07 -10.61 -8.42
C GLN A 99 -2.22 -11.61 -8.30
N GLU A 100 -1.93 -12.90 -8.39
CA GLU A 100 -2.93 -13.96 -8.20
C GLU A 100 -3.48 -13.94 -6.77
N LEU A 101 -2.61 -13.85 -5.76
CA LEU A 101 -3.03 -13.71 -4.36
C LEU A 101 -3.89 -12.47 -4.14
N ALA A 102 -3.51 -11.32 -4.70
CA ALA A 102 -4.30 -10.09 -4.60
C ALA A 102 -5.66 -10.21 -5.29
N ARG A 103 -5.73 -10.89 -6.44
CA ARG A 103 -7.00 -11.18 -7.14
C ARG A 103 -7.86 -12.13 -6.34
N THR A 104 -7.34 -13.26 -5.88
CA THR A 104 -8.09 -14.26 -5.10
C THR A 104 -8.56 -13.70 -3.75
N GLN A 105 -7.78 -12.84 -3.10
CA GLN A 105 -8.22 -12.15 -1.89
C GLN A 105 -9.40 -11.20 -2.17
N ASN A 106 -9.33 -10.42 -3.25
CA ASN A 106 -10.43 -9.54 -3.64
C ASN A 106 -11.68 -10.32 -4.13
N GLU A 107 -11.51 -11.43 -4.84
CA GLU A 107 -12.60 -12.28 -5.32
C GLU A 107 -13.36 -12.98 -4.18
N ASN A 108 -12.68 -13.25 -3.07
CA ASN A 108 -13.28 -13.91 -1.90
C ASN A 108 -13.78 -12.92 -0.84
N LEU A 109 -13.53 -11.63 -0.99
CA LEU A 109 -14.04 -10.62 -0.07
C LEU A 109 -15.57 -10.54 -0.19
N ILE A 110 -16.27 -10.94 0.87
CA ILE A 110 -17.73 -10.85 0.92
C ILE A 110 -18.17 -9.50 1.48
N GLN A 111 -17.48 -9.02 2.51
CA GLN A 111 -17.80 -7.75 3.17
C GLN A 111 -16.52 -7.03 3.58
N GLY A 112 -16.38 -5.76 3.18
CA GLY A 112 -15.23 -4.93 3.54
C GLY A 112 -15.28 -4.43 4.99
N ASN A 113 -14.12 -4.16 5.57
CA ASN A 113 -13.99 -3.55 6.89
C ASN A 113 -14.78 -2.23 6.98
N GLN A 114 -15.46 -1.99 8.09
CA GLN A 114 -16.28 -0.81 8.38
C GLN A 114 -17.45 -0.55 7.41
N GLN A 115 -17.72 -1.46 6.47
CA GLN A 115 -18.91 -1.38 5.62
C GLN A 115 -20.14 -1.87 6.39
N PRO A 116 -21.33 -1.26 6.16
CA PRO A 116 -22.57 -1.68 6.80
C PRO A 116 -22.86 -3.16 6.57
N ILE A 117 -22.99 -3.93 7.65
CA ILE A 117 -23.32 -5.36 7.58
C ILE A 117 -24.84 -5.59 7.58
N THR A 118 -25.61 -4.54 7.88
CA THR A 118 -27.06 -4.48 7.78
C THR A 118 -27.50 -3.31 6.90
N PRO A 119 -28.65 -3.39 6.21
CA PRO A 119 -29.12 -2.32 5.33
C PRO A 119 -29.61 -1.08 6.09
N THR A 120 -29.90 -1.22 7.39
CA THR A 120 -30.46 -0.15 8.22
C THR A 120 -29.52 0.23 9.35
N TYR A 121 -29.65 1.48 9.75
CA TYR A 121 -29.08 2.04 10.97
C TYR A 121 -30.18 2.27 11.99
N ALA A 122 -29.81 2.36 13.26
CA ALA A 122 -30.74 2.66 14.34
C ALA A 122 -30.48 4.07 14.91
N VAL A 123 -31.55 4.76 15.29
CA VAL A 123 -31.50 6.06 15.95
C VAL A 123 -31.79 5.85 17.43
N VAL A 124 -30.89 6.33 18.28
CA VAL A 124 -30.95 6.16 19.73
C VAL A 124 -30.98 7.54 20.37
N ASN A 125 -32.03 7.82 21.15
CA ASN A 125 -32.19 9.10 21.81
C ASN A 125 -31.14 9.24 22.94
N SER A 126 -30.40 10.36 22.94
CA SER A 126 -29.29 10.56 23.88
C SER A 126 -29.74 11.10 25.25
N ASP A 127 -30.99 11.52 25.37
CA ASP A 127 -31.60 12.10 26.57
C ASP A 127 -32.24 11.07 27.51
N GLN A 128 -32.17 9.79 27.14
CA GLN A 128 -32.71 8.69 27.93
C GLN A 128 -31.75 8.27 29.07
N PRO A 129 -32.26 7.61 30.12
CA PRO A 129 -31.41 7.00 31.14
C PRO A 129 -30.40 6.02 30.53
N LEU A 130 -29.16 6.00 31.06
CA LEU A 130 -28.06 5.21 30.50
C LEU A 130 -28.40 3.72 30.34
N ALA A 131 -29.12 3.15 31.30
CA ALA A 131 -29.58 1.76 31.25
C ALA A 131 -30.53 1.49 30.07
N HIS A 132 -31.40 2.45 29.73
CA HIS A 132 -32.30 2.32 28.59
C HIS A 132 -31.55 2.38 27.27
N ILE A 133 -30.58 3.29 27.14
CA ILE A 133 -29.70 3.40 25.97
C ILE A 133 -28.89 2.09 25.80
N GLN A 134 -28.37 1.52 26.89
CA GLN A 134 -27.63 0.26 26.86
C GLN A 134 -28.49 -0.90 26.35
N GLU A 135 -29.73 -1.04 26.85
CA GLU A 135 -30.67 -2.06 26.37
C GLU A 135 -31.05 -1.85 24.90
N GLU A 136 -31.21 -0.61 24.46
CA GLU A 136 -31.49 -0.28 23.06
C GLU A 136 -30.31 -0.68 22.17
N VAL A 137 -29.07 -0.34 22.55
CA VAL A 137 -27.85 -0.75 21.84
C VAL A 137 -27.71 -2.28 21.79
N LYS A 138 -28.00 -2.98 22.89
CA LYS A 138 -28.00 -4.46 22.95
C LYS A 138 -29.02 -5.06 21.99
N SER A 139 -30.22 -4.50 21.94
CA SER A 139 -31.28 -4.90 21.00
C SER A 139 -30.85 -4.67 19.55
N ILE A 140 -30.27 -3.50 19.25
CA ILE A 140 -29.74 -3.17 17.91
C ILE A 140 -28.69 -4.19 17.48
N PHE A 141 -27.71 -4.49 18.35
CA PHE A 141 -26.67 -5.47 18.04
C PHE A 141 -27.24 -6.88 17.84
N THR A 142 -28.15 -7.31 18.73
CA THR A 142 -28.81 -8.63 18.63
C THR A 142 -29.58 -8.78 17.33
N ASN A 143 -30.32 -7.74 16.92
CA ASN A 143 -31.04 -7.74 15.65
C ASN A 143 -30.09 -7.73 14.47
N ALA A 144 -28.97 -7.00 14.57
CA ALA A 144 -27.94 -6.99 13.55
C ALA A 144 -27.28 -8.35 13.36
N VAL A 145 -27.02 -9.10 14.43
CA VAL A 145 -26.51 -10.48 14.34
C VAL A 145 -27.50 -11.38 13.61
N LYS A 146 -28.79 -11.35 14.00
CA LYS A 146 -29.83 -12.15 13.33
C LYS A 146 -29.95 -11.84 11.85
N GLU A 147 -29.93 -10.56 11.49
CA GLU A 147 -30.02 -10.12 10.10
C GLU A 147 -28.75 -10.46 9.32
N ALA A 148 -27.57 -10.26 9.92
CA ALA A 148 -26.31 -10.59 9.29
C ALA A 148 -26.19 -12.11 9.02
N ASP A 149 -26.60 -12.94 9.97
CA ASP A 149 -26.64 -14.40 9.78
C ASP A 149 -27.59 -14.77 8.63
N ARG A 150 -28.78 -14.16 8.59
CA ARG A 150 -29.78 -14.39 7.54
C ARG A 150 -29.28 -14.01 6.15
N VAL A 151 -28.55 -12.89 6.04
CA VAL A 151 -28.12 -12.30 4.77
C VAL A 151 -26.81 -12.92 4.29
N TRP A 152 -25.80 -13.02 5.15
CA TRP A 152 -24.42 -13.33 4.74
C TRP A 152 -24.02 -14.80 4.84
N VAL A 153 -24.69 -15.61 5.67
CA VAL A 153 -24.41 -17.06 5.71
C VAL A 153 -24.68 -17.72 4.35
N PRO A 154 -25.81 -17.44 3.66
CA PRO A 154 -26.03 -17.95 2.31
C PRO A 154 -25.00 -17.46 1.28
N MET A 155 -24.39 -16.29 1.50
CA MET A 155 -23.36 -15.74 0.60
C MET A 155 -21.98 -16.39 0.80
N GLY A 156 -21.80 -17.15 1.88
CA GLY A 156 -20.61 -17.94 2.14
C GLY A 156 -19.86 -17.56 3.41
N LEU A 157 -20.41 -16.71 4.28
CA LEU A 157 -19.89 -16.53 5.64
C LEU A 157 -20.39 -17.64 6.57
N LYS A 158 -19.74 -17.78 7.72
CA LYS A 158 -20.19 -18.60 8.85
C LYS A 158 -20.95 -17.73 9.85
N PRO A 159 -21.94 -18.29 10.56
CA PRO A 159 -22.75 -17.54 11.51
C PRO A 159 -21.89 -16.94 12.62
N TYR A 160 -22.44 -15.89 13.24
CA TYR A 160 -21.89 -15.32 14.47
C TYR A 160 -21.81 -16.40 15.56
N ASP A 161 -20.67 -16.49 16.26
CA ASP A 161 -20.39 -17.59 17.18
C ASP A 161 -20.16 -17.18 18.64
N LYS A 162 -20.16 -15.88 18.93
CA LYS A 162 -20.04 -15.39 20.31
C LYS A 162 -21.41 -15.33 20.99
N PRO A 163 -21.49 -15.61 22.31
CA PRO A 163 -22.71 -15.37 23.07
C PRO A 163 -23.11 -13.89 23.01
N LEU A 164 -24.41 -13.61 22.92
CA LEU A 164 -24.95 -12.24 22.90
C LEU A 164 -25.07 -11.61 24.29
N ASP A 165 -25.00 -12.44 25.33
CA ASP A 165 -25.19 -12.08 26.74
C ASP A 165 -23.93 -12.48 27.52
N ASP A 166 -22.80 -11.89 27.15
CA ASP A 166 -21.53 -12.06 27.87
C ASP A 166 -20.98 -10.71 28.37
N ALA A 167 -20.01 -10.77 29.28
CA ALA A 167 -19.40 -9.58 29.87
C ALA A 167 -18.65 -8.71 28.84
N GLU A 168 -18.18 -9.28 27.72
CA GLU A 168 -17.49 -8.52 26.66
C GLU A 168 -18.49 -7.60 25.94
N HIS A 169 -19.65 -8.14 25.57
CA HIS A 169 -20.73 -7.39 24.93
C HIS A 169 -21.36 -6.38 25.88
N ASP A 170 -21.64 -6.77 27.13
CA ASP A 170 -22.20 -5.85 28.12
C ASP A 170 -21.29 -4.64 28.35
N HIS A 171 -19.97 -4.84 28.41
CA HIS A 171 -19.02 -3.74 28.52
C HIS A 171 -19.07 -2.82 27.29
N LYS A 172 -19.08 -3.39 26.07
CA LYS A 172 -19.18 -2.62 24.82
C LYS A 172 -20.50 -1.85 24.71
N PHE A 173 -21.62 -2.43 25.14
CA PHE A 173 -22.92 -1.76 25.14
C PHE A 173 -22.97 -0.63 26.16
N SER A 174 -22.36 -0.81 27.33
CA SER A 174 -22.22 0.24 28.33
C SER A 174 -21.35 1.40 27.83
N GLU A 175 -20.23 1.10 27.16
CA GLU A 175 -19.36 2.12 26.55
C GLU A 175 -20.10 2.89 25.46
N ALA A 176 -20.77 2.19 24.54
CA ALA A 176 -21.60 2.77 23.49
C ALA A 176 -22.68 3.68 24.07
N ALA A 177 -23.38 3.23 25.12
CA ALA A 177 -24.40 4.01 25.79
C ALA A 177 -23.83 5.28 26.44
N SER A 178 -22.65 5.17 27.07
CA SER A 178 -21.96 6.31 27.67
C SER A 178 -21.55 7.33 26.61
N PHE A 179 -21.06 6.86 25.47
CA PHE A 179 -20.73 7.71 24.34
C PHE A 179 -21.96 8.43 23.78
N ILE A 180 -23.07 7.71 23.54
CA ILE A 180 -24.30 8.33 23.03
C ILE A 180 -24.82 9.39 24.00
N SER A 181 -24.92 9.06 25.29
CA SER A 181 -25.44 9.97 26.32
C SER A 181 -24.57 11.24 26.48
N LYS A 182 -23.24 11.10 26.51
CA LYS A 182 -22.32 12.22 26.75
C LYS A 182 -21.98 13.01 25.50
N SER A 183 -21.73 12.31 24.39
CA SER A 183 -21.16 12.90 23.17
C SER A 183 -22.22 13.30 22.16
N CYS A 184 -23.41 12.68 22.15
CA CYS A 184 -24.42 13.03 21.14
C CYS A 184 -25.38 14.13 21.60
N THR A 185 -25.66 14.24 22.89
CA THR A 185 -26.57 15.26 23.47
C THR A 185 -26.24 16.68 22.99
N PRO A 186 -27.25 17.46 22.52
CA PRO A 186 -28.69 17.17 22.49
C PRO A 186 -29.19 16.44 21.24
N ALA A 187 -28.30 15.94 20.38
CA ALA A 187 -28.66 15.15 19.20
C ALA A 187 -28.74 13.65 19.53
N ALA A 188 -29.60 12.92 18.80
CA ALA A 188 -29.64 11.47 18.87
C ALA A 188 -28.32 10.83 18.41
N GLY A 189 -27.95 9.72 19.03
CA GLY A 189 -26.92 8.81 18.51
C GLY A 189 -27.47 8.00 17.36
N ILE A 190 -26.58 7.61 16.45
CA ILE A 190 -26.92 6.77 15.30
C ILE A 190 -25.95 5.61 15.32
N VAL A 191 -26.51 4.41 15.40
CA VAL A 191 -25.77 3.18 15.57
C VAL A 191 -25.80 2.40 14.27
N PHE A 192 -24.62 2.06 13.79
CA PHE A 192 -24.39 1.35 12.55
C PHE A 192 -23.69 0.03 12.81
N PRO A 193 -24.38 -1.10 12.62
CA PRO A 193 -23.73 -2.38 12.56
C PRO A 193 -22.85 -2.45 11.30
N VAL A 194 -21.56 -2.59 11.51
CA VAL A 194 -20.56 -2.69 10.43
C VAL A 194 -19.73 -3.95 10.60
N ALA A 195 -19.10 -4.40 9.52
CA ALA A 195 -18.10 -5.45 9.63
C ALA A 195 -16.90 -4.97 10.44
N ALA A 196 -16.51 -5.72 11.47
CA ALA A 196 -15.40 -5.38 12.36
C ALA A 196 -14.01 -5.52 11.68
N ARG A 197 -13.97 -6.23 10.54
CA ARG A 197 -12.81 -6.47 9.69
C ARG A 197 -13.27 -6.88 8.29
N ASN A 198 -12.34 -7.02 7.35
CA ASN A 198 -12.63 -7.69 6.07
C ASN A 198 -13.10 -9.12 6.35
N LEU A 199 -14.23 -9.51 5.77
CA LEU A 199 -14.81 -10.85 5.88
C LEU A 199 -14.73 -11.52 4.52
N PHE A 200 -13.94 -12.60 4.47
CA PHE A 200 -13.78 -13.43 3.29
C PHE A 200 -14.71 -14.64 3.35
N ARG A 201 -14.94 -15.29 2.21
CA ARG A 201 -15.69 -16.55 2.13
C ARG A 201 -15.15 -17.57 3.15
N GLY A 202 -16.03 -18.09 4.00
CA GLY A 202 -15.73 -19.05 5.06
C GLY A 202 -15.38 -18.44 6.42
N ASP A 203 -15.22 -17.11 6.50
CA ASP A 203 -15.02 -16.39 7.75
C ASP A 203 -16.30 -16.34 8.57
N LYS A 204 -16.14 -16.30 9.89
CA LYS A 204 -17.24 -16.03 10.82
C LYS A 204 -17.60 -14.55 10.77
N ILE A 205 -18.90 -14.27 10.77
CA ILE A 205 -19.42 -12.91 10.88
C ILE A 205 -18.81 -12.24 12.12
N ALA A 206 -18.27 -11.05 11.94
CA ALA A 206 -17.73 -10.22 13.01
C ALA A 206 -18.32 -8.81 12.89
N ILE A 207 -19.10 -8.40 13.88
CA ILE A 207 -19.83 -7.14 13.89
C ILE A 207 -19.19 -6.18 14.88
N SER A 208 -19.08 -4.92 14.48
CA SER A 208 -18.79 -3.79 15.36
C SER A 208 -19.90 -2.76 15.25
N LEU A 209 -20.04 -1.91 16.26
CA LEU A 209 -20.97 -0.79 16.24
C LEU A 209 -20.18 0.49 16.00
N ASN A 210 -20.43 1.14 14.86
CA ASN A 210 -19.99 2.50 14.63
C ASN A 210 -21.10 3.46 15.08
N ILE A 211 -20.74 4.51 15.82
CA ILE A 211 -21.70 5.45 16.39
C ILE A 211 -21.38 6.86 15.88
N ALA A 212 -22.36 7.48 15.24
CA ALA A 212 -22.29 8.89 14.86
C ALA A 212 -23.38 9.68 15.59
N CYS A 213 -23.12 10.95 15.89
CA CYS A 213 -24.14 11.81 16.49
C CYS A 213 -24.88 12.57 15.40
N ASN A 214 -26.21 12.56 15.42
CA ASN A 214 -27.08 13.18 14.40
C ASN A 214 -27.12 14.71 14.50
N ARG A 215 -25.95 15.34 14.48
CA ARG A 215 -25.77 16.78 14.50
C ARG A 215 -25.93 17.35 13.10
N ARG A 216 -26.32 18.62 13.00
CA ARG A 216 -26.30 19.35 11.73
C ARG A 216 -24.84 19.65 11.36
N LEU A 217 -24.40 19.15 10.22
CA LEU A 217 -23.02 19.29 9.74
C LEU A 217 -22.85 20.51 8.83
N PHE A 218 -23.86 20.79 8.00
CA PHE A 218 -23.87 21.93 7.10
C PHE A 218 -25.23 22.64 7.13
N THR A 219 -25.23 23.97 7.04
CA THR A 219 -26.43 24.73 6.71
C THR A 219 -26.67 24.72 5.21
N GLN A 220 -27.92 24.83 4.78
CA GLN A 220 -28.25 25.07 3.37
C GLN A 220 -27.43 26.27 2.81
N GLY A 221 -26.85 26.10 1.63
CA GLY A 221 -26.01 27.08 0.95
C GLY A 221 -24.57 27.17 1.49
N GLN A 222 -24.21 26.44 2.55
CA GLN A 222 -22.84 26.43 3.05
C GLN A 222 -21.90 25.77 2.04
N GLU A 223 -20.74 26.38 1.80
CA GLU A 223 -19.66 25.79 1.01
C GLU A 223 -19.09 24.55 1.73
N ILE A 224 -19.10 23.42 1.05
CA ILE A 224 -18.58 22.14 1.54
C ILE A 224 -17.14 21.97 1.07
N ALA A 225 -16.91 22.13 -0.23
CA ALA A 225 -15.61 22.00 -0.88
C ALA A 225 -15.57 22.88 -2.13
N SER A 226 -14.36 23.21 -2.60
CA SER A 226 -14.18 23.94 -3.85
C SER A 226 -12.84 23.62 -4.52
N ILE A 227 -12.78 23.83 -5.83
CA ILE A 227 -11.55 23.75 -6.63
C ILE A 227 -11.42 25.00 -7.50
N ASN A 228 -10.18 25.41 -7.75
CA ASN A 228 -9.90 26.47 -8.73
C ASN A 228 -9.89 25.88 -10.14
N VAL A 229 -10.57 26.55 -11.07
CA VAL A 229 -10.71 26.10 -12.45
C VAL A 229 -10.56 27.28 -13.42
N PRO A 230 -9.73 27.14 -14.46
CA PRO A 230 -9.71 28.11 -15.56
C PRO A 230 -11.02 28.12 -16.35
N GLY A 231 -11.46 29.31 -16.77
CA GLY A 231 -12.52 29.46 -17.77
C GLY A 231 -12.15 28.77 -19.09
N GLY A 232 -13.13 28.14 -19.73
CA GLY A 232 -12.95 27.36 -20.95
C GLY A 232 -12.38 25.95 -20.74
N SER A 233 -12.14 25.52 -19.50
CA SER A 233 -11.62 24.18 -19.19
C SER A 233 -12.71 23.21 -18.73
N VAL A 234 -12.40 21.90 -18.81
CA VAL A 234 -13.24 20.83 -18.26
C VAL A 234 -12.81 20.56 -16.80
N PRO A 235 -13.69 20.78 -15.80
CA PRO A 235 -13.36 20.59 -14.40
C PRO A 235 -13.25 19.10 -14.03
N ASN A 236 -12.34 18.76 -13.11
CA ASN A 236 -12.27 17.42 -12.52
C ASN A 236 -13.35 17.27 -11.43
N ILE A 237 -14.57 16.91 -11.85
CA ILE A 237 -15.72 16.73 -10.95
C ILE A 237 -15.50 15.59 -9.97
N GLY A 238 -14.85 14.49 -10.40
CA GLY A 238 -14.56 13.37 -9.51
C GLY A 238 -13.70 13.78 -8.31
N TYR A 239 -12.66 14.57 -8.55
CA TYR A 239 -11.83 15.11 -7.48
C TYR A 239 -12.61 16.05 -6.54
N LEU A 240 -13.45 16.93 -7.10
CA LEU A 240 -14.29 17.82 -6.28
C LEU A 240 -15.31 17.05 -5.43
N LEU A 241 -15.90 15.99 -5.97
CA LEU A 241 -16.81 15.11 -5.23
C LEU A 241 -16.08 14.35 -4.11
N ALA A 242 -14.86 13.87 -4.37
CA ALA A 242 -14.03 13.23 -3.33
C ALA A 242 -13.70 14.20 -2.18
N LEU A 243 -13.32 15.44 -2.50
CA LEU A 243 -13.13 16.49 -1.48
C LEU A 243 -14.41 16.79 -0.70
N THR A 244 -15.56 16.78 -1.39
CA THR A 244 -16.87 16.99 -0.77
C THR A 244 -17.19 15.87 0.24
N GLN A 245 -16.99 14.62 -0.16
CA GLN A 245 -17.18 13.45 0.70
C GLN A 245 -16.24 13.51 1.91
N GLN A 246 -14.95 13.80 1.69
CA GLN A 246 -13.97 13.94 2.76
C GLN A 246 -14.36 15.04 3.75
N ALA A 247 -14.75 16.22 3.26
CA ALA A 247 -15.18 17.35 4.11
C ALA A 247 -16.43 17.03 4.94
N ALA A 248 -17.31 16.16 4.45
CA ALA A 248 -18.46 15.66 5.21
C ALA A 248 -18.03 14.64 6.26
N THR A 249 -17.14 13.71 5.91
CA THR A 249 -16.61 12.71 6.84
C THR A 249 -15.77 13.32 7.96
N ASP A 250 -14.96 14.33 7.67
CA ASP A 250 -14.19 15.10 8.67
C ASP A 250 -15.11 15.82 9.67
N ARG A 251 -16.34 16.16 9.26
CA ARG A 251 -17.37 16.74 10.14
C ARG A 251 -18.20 15.68 10.87
N GLY A 252 -17.91 14.40 10.70
CA GLY A 252 -18.58 13.30 11.40
C GLY A 252 -19.71 12.64 10.63
N MET A 253 -19.81 12.84 9.32
CA MET A 253 -20.69 12.04 8.45
C MET A 253 -20.07 10.66 8.19
N PRO A 254 -20.75 9.55 8.46
CA PRO A 254 -20.25 8.23 8.11
C PRO A 254 -19.95 8.07 6.62
N ALA A 255 -18.91 7.30 6.28
CA ALA A 255 -18.40 7.19 4.92
C ALA A 255 -19.43 6.70 3.88
N TYR A 256 -20.36 5.81 4.27
CA TYR A 256 -21.40 5.27 3.38
C TYR A 256 -22.64 6.17 3.27
N THR A 257 -22.78 7.22 4.11
CA THR A 257 -23.82 8.25 3.94
C THR A 257 -23.26 9.57 3.40
N SER A 258 -21.94 9.72 3.35
CA SER A 258 -21.29 10.94 2.89
C SER A 258 -21.13 11.03 1.38
N GLU A 259 -21.62 10.06 0.62
CA GLU A 259 -21.66 10.14 -0.85
C GLU A 259 -22.51 11.34 -1.30
N PRO A 260 -21.96 12.30 -2.08
CA PRO A 260 -22.69 13.49 -2.49
C PRO A 260 -23.75 13.18 -3.56
N PHE A 261 -24.98 13.63 -3.32
CA PHE A 261 -26.09 13.53 -4.26
C PHE A 261 -26.41 14.91 -4.84
N GLY A 262 -26.05 15.13 -6.11
CA GLY A 262 -26.28 16.38 -6.82
C GLY A 262 -27.31 16.25 -7.94
N ASN A 263 -27.91 17.38 -8.34
CA ASN A 263 -28.79 17.44 -9.50
C ASN A 263 -27.94 17.45 -10.80
N PRO A 264 -28.07 16.45 -11.69
CA PRO A 264 -27.30 16.38 -12.93
C PRO A 264 -27.45 17.62 -13.83
N THR A 265 -28.65 18.21 -13.88
CA THR A 265 -28.95 19.40 -14.67
C THR A 265 -28.20 20.63 -14.16
N ASN A 266 -28.07 20.78 -12.84
CA ASN A 266 -27.30 21.88 -12.25
C ASN A 266 -25.81 21.74 -12.59
N LEU A 267 -25.26 20.51 -12.53
CA LEU A 267 -23.87 20.26 -12.91
C LEU A 267 -23.62 20.58 -14.39
N GLN A 268 -24.50 20.14 -15.29
CA GLN A 268 -24.40 20.44 -16.72
C GLN A 268 -24.46 21.94 -17.01
N ALA A 269 -25.36 22.67 -16.33
CA ALA A 269 -25.47 24.12 -16.48
C ALA A 269 -24.16 24.84 -16.08
N VAL A 270 -23.54 24.41 -14.97
CA VAL A 270 -22.27 24.97 -14.50
C VAL A 270 -21.12 24.64 -15.46
N GLN A 271 -21.07 23.42 -16.01
CA GLN A 271 -20.09 23.05 -17.04
C GLN A 271 -20.24 23.89 -18.31
N HIS A 272 -21.47 24.11 -18.78
CA HIS A 272 -21.74 24.99 -19.93
C HIS A 272 -21.39 26.46 -19.68
N ALA A 273 -21.60 26.95 -18.45
CA ALA A 273 -21.19 28.30 -18.07
C ALA A 273 -19.66 28.43 -18.09
N LEU A 274 -18.95 27.48 -17.46
CA LEU A 274 -17.48 27.47 -17.40
C LEU A 274 -16.84 27.37 -18.78
N ALA A 275 -17.41 26.56 -19.69
CA ALA A 275 -16.91 26.39 -21.05
C ALA A 275 -16.91 27.70 -21.88
N ARG A 276 -17.82 28.63 -21.56
CA ARG A 276 -17.93 29.95 -22.22
C ARG A 276 -17.23 31.07 -21.46
N ALA A 277 -16.73 30.77 -20.26
CA ALA A 277 -16.14 31.75 -19.38
C ALA A 277 -14.65 31.96 -19.68
N HIS A 278 -14.13 33.15 -19.37
CA HIS A 278 -12.72 33.48 -19.48
C HIS A 278 -12.19 33.98 -18.13
N GLY A 279 -10.97 33.60 -17.77
CA GLY A 279 -10.35 33.98 -16.49
C GLY A 279 -10.28 32.83 -15.50
N LYS A 280 -10.17 33.14 -14.20
CA LYS A 280 -10.06 32.16 -13.13
C LYS A 280 -11.37 32.10 -12.37
N TYR A 281 -11.86 30.89 -12.16
CA TYR A 281 -13.07 30.61 -11.40
C TYR A 281 -12.79 29.64 -10.28
N ARG A 282 -13.72 29.59 -9.33
CA ARG A 282 -13.78 28.60 -8.29
C ARG A 282 -15.09 27.84 -8.46
N LEU A 283 -14.98 26.56 -8.72
CA LEU A 283 -16.12 25.65 -8.75
C LEU A 283 -16.37 25.17 -7.33
N VAL A 284 -17.51 25.58 -6.78
CA VAL A 284 -17.89 25.37 -5.39
C VAL A 284 -19.00 24.35 -5.31
N VAL A 285 -18.89 23.42 -4.36
CA VAL A 285 -19.98 22.55 -3.94
C VAL A 285 -20.57 23.11 -2.66
N ARG A 286 -21.87 23.42 -2.70
CA ARG A 286 -22.65 23.88 -1.55
C ARG A 286 -23.65 22.83 -1.10
N ALA A 287 -24.00 22.87 0.17
CA ALA A 287 -25.09 22.05 0.70
C ALA A 287 -26.44 22.52 0.11
N GLY A 288 -27.15 21.62 -0.57
CA GLY A 288 -28.46 21.92 -1.18
C GLY A 288 -29.60 22.03 -0.16
N ALA A 289 -29.41 21.47 1.03
CA ALA A 289 -30.32 21.52 2.16
C ALA A 289 -29.52 21.56 3.47
N ASN A 290 -30.20 21.64 4.62
CA ASN A 290 -29.55 21.40 5.90
C ASN A 290 -29.10 19.94 5.98
N VAL A 291 -27.79 19.71 6.03
CA VAL A 291 -27.21 18.36 6.06
C VAL A 291 -26.95 17.97 7.51
N ARG A 292 -27.38 16.77 7.88
CA ARG A 292 -27.09 16.15 9.17
C ARG A 292 -26.12 14.99 8.99
N ALA A 293 -25.61 14.43 10.08
CA ALA A 293 -24.71 13.28 10.00
C ALA A 293 -25.33 12.04 9.33
N VAL A 294 -26.66 12.00 9.19
CA VAL A 294 -27.37 10.91 8.53
C VAL A 294 -28.40 11.47 7.56
N GLY A 295 -28.51 10.82 6.41
CA GLY A 295 -29.28 11.27 5.26
C GLY A 295 -28.37 11.54 4.06
N PRO A 296 -28.95 11.77 2.86
CA PRO A 296 -28.16 12.05 1.67
C PRO A 296 -27.40 13.37 1.83
N LEU A 297 -26.13 13.39 1.43
CA LEU A 297 -25.37 14.63 1.28
C LEU A 297 -25.84 15.36 0.01
N ILE A 298 -26.95 16.09 0.11
CA ILE A 298 -27.52 16.82 -1.03
C ILE A 298 -26.63 18.01 -1.36
N VAL A 299 -26.16 18.09 -2.59
CA VAL A 299 -25.23 19.13 -3.04
C VAL A 299 -25.68 19.89 -4.28
N VAL A 300 -25.20 21.12 -4.39
CA VAL A 300 -25.40 22.01 -5.54
C VAL A 300 -24.05 22.55 -5.96
N PHE A 301 -23.81 22.58 -7.27
CA PHE A 301 -22.62 23.17 -7.87
C PHE A 301 -22.88 24.64 -8.21
N GLU A 302 -21.90 25.48 -7.92
CA GLU A 302 -21.91 26.90 -8.23
C GLU A 302 -20.55 27.34 -8.77
N LEU A 303 -20.58 28.24 -9.76
CA LEU A 303 -19.38 28.85 -10.30
C LEU A 303 -19.22 30.26 -9.74
N VAL A 304 -18.10 30.51 -9.04
CA VAL A 304 -17.79 31.80 -8.42
C VAL A 304 -16.54 32.38 -9.09
N SER A 305 -16.54 33.67 -9.43
CA SER A 305 -15.34 34.33 -9.97
C SER A 305 -14.23 34.31 -8.92
N ALA A 306 -13.02 33.91 -9.30
CA ALA A 306 -11.86 34.07 -8.43
C ALA A 306 -11.35 35.51 -8.59
N THR A 307 -11.39 36.28 -7.50
CA THR A 307 -10.71 37.59 -7.41
C THR A 307 -9.21 37.42 -7.46
#